data_AF-A0AA37L734-F1
#
_entry.id   AF-A0AA37L734-F1
#
_cell.length_a   1.000
_cell.length_b   1.000
_cell.length_c   1.000
_cell.angle_alpha   90.00
_cell.angle_beta   90.00
_cell.angle_gamma   90.00
#
_symmetry.space_group_name_H-M   'P 1'
#
loop_
_entity.id
_entity.type
_entity.pdbx_description
1 polymer ?
#
loop_
_entity_poly.entity_id
_entity_poly.type
_entity_poly.pdbx_seq_one_letter_code
_entity_poly.pdbx_strand_id
1 'polypeptide(L)'
;MDRGVALAIPAIFSYSMAASLTVEELNDKTLHISRIVSVLLVIAYCVFVWYQTRTHHGIYDAIFEHDEQREHNKHKDVNKPRLTLTECIIALIISIMLVTFMAIYLVEQIHPIVMRHGISDHFMGLILVPLVEKAAEHLTAVDEAWGNQMNFALSHVLGATLQTALLNGPLVFIVAWGFEKSMDIVFEVFDVCMLILAIMTVGNFLRDQKSNYLEGFLCVIVYLAIGVAAFYYPNSEGEDEH
;
A
#
# COMPACT_ATOMS: atom_id res chain seq x y z
N MET A 1 17.91 4.42 -4.82
CA MET A 1 17.57 5.81 -4.46
C MET A 1 16.15 5.76 -3.94
N ASP A 2 16.03 5.87 -2.63
CA ASP A 2 15.04 5.14 -1.87
C ASP A 2 13.67 5.80 -1.97
N ARG A 3 12.72 5.04 -2.53
CA ARG A 3 11.40 5.51 -2.94
C ARG A 3 10.54 5.98 -1.76
N GLY A 4 10.78 5.42 -0.56
CA GLY A 4 10.19 5.92 0.67
C GLY A 4 10.73 7.28 1.13
N VAL A 5 11.91 7.70 0.67
CA VAL A 5 12.45 9.04 0.98
C VAL A 5 11.58 10.10 0.33
N ALA A 6 11.08 9.88 -0.89
CA ALA A 6 10.19 10.83 -1.54
C ALA A 6 8.85 11.03 -0.78
N LEU A 7 8.31 9.96 -0.20
CA LEU A 7 7.13 10.00 0.67
C LEU A 7 7.43 10.60 2.05
N ALA A 8 8.66 10.46 2.54
CA ALA A 8 9.09 11.02 3.83
C ALA A 8 9.47 12.51 3.77
N ILE A 9 9.76 13.09 2.59
CA ILE A 9 10.19 14.49 2.45
C ILE A 9 9.19 15.49 3.07
N PRO A 10 7.87 15.43 2.79
CA PRO A 10 6.91 16.35 3.41
C PRO A 10 6.84 16.21 4.93
N ALA A 11 6.87 14.97 5.44
CA ALA A 11 6.85 14.69 6.88
C ALA A 11 8.13 15.20 7.58
N ILE A 12 9.31 14.96 6.99
CA ILE A 12 10.60 15.44 7.51
C ILE A 12 10.66 16.97 7.49
N PHE A 13 10.12 17.62 6.45
CA PHE A 13 10.05 19.08 6.37
C PHE A 13 9.16 19.66 7.47
N SER A 14 7.94 19.11 7.65
CA SER A 14 7.00 19.53 8.70
C SER A 14 7.64 19.41 10.10
N TYR A 15 8.25 18.26 10.39
CA TYR A 15 8.93 18.03 11.66
C TYR A 15 10.13 18.97 11.89
N SER A 16 10.94 19.24 10.86
CA SER A 16 12.10 20.13 10.95
C SER A 16 11.70 21.59 11.16
N MET A 17 10.58 22.02 10.59
CA MET A 17 10.10 23.40 10.64
C MET A 17 9.06 23.68 11.73
N ALA A 18 8.58 22.65 12.43
CA ALA A 18 7.66 22.77 13.56
C ALA A 18 8.17 23.70 14.68
N ALA A 19 9.49 23.81 14.86
CA ALA A 19 10.10 24.69 15.86
C ALA A 19 10.37 26.12 15.36
N SER A 20 10.22 26.38 14.05
CA SER A 20 10.69 27.63 13.41
C SER A 20 9.58 28.47 12.77
N LEU A 21 8.39 27.89 12.53
CA LEU A 21 7.25 28.56 11.88
C LEU A 21 6.03 28.60 12.81
N THR A 22 5.11 29.54 12.55
CA THR A 22 3.78 29.51 13.17
C THR A 22 2.97 28.34 12.62
N VAL A 23 2.02 27.81 13.40
CA VAL A 23 1.20 26.64 13.04
C VAL A 23 0.45 26.85 11.71
N GLU A 24 -0.03 28.07 11.47
CA GLU A 24 -0.79 28.44 10.27
C GLU A 24 0.11 28.50 9.01
N GLU A 25 1.31 29.08 9.12
CA GLU A 25 2.28 29.09 8.02
C GLU A 25 2.86 27.71 7.72
N LEU A 26 3.01 26.87 8.76
CA LEU A 26 3.48 25.50 8.62
C LEU A 26 2.46 24.64 7.87
N ASN A 27 1.18 24.72 8.22
CA ASN A 27 0.11 23.96 7.57
C ASN A 27 -0.05 24.35 6.10
N ASP A 28 -0.07 25.65 5.79
CA ASP A 28 -0.20 26.13 4.40
C ASP A 28 0.98 25.67 3.53
N LYS A 29 2.22 25.84 4.01
CA LYS A 29 3.41 25.38 3.29
C LYS A 29 3.44 23.86 3.13
N THR A 30 3.04 23.12 4.15
CA THR A 30 3.04 21.66 4.14
C THR A 30 1.99 21.11 3.17
N LEU A 31 0.83 21.74 3.09
CA LEU A 31 -0.21 21.40 2.11
C LEU A 31 0.26 21.66 0.68
N HIS A 32 0.92 22.81 0.44
CA HIS A 32 1.49 23.12 -0.87
C HIS A 32 2.60 22.13 -1.28
N ILE A 33 3.50 21.78 -0.36
CA ILE A 33 4.54 20.78 -0.60
C ILE A 33 3.91 19.41 -0.91
N SER A 34 2.90 19.00 -0.12
CA SER A 34 2.16 17.75 -0.29
C SER A 34 1.51 17.63 -1.67
N ARG A 35 0.89 18.70 -2.17
CA ARG A 35 0.30 18.75 -3.52
C ARG A 35 1.35 18.59 -4.61
N ILE A 36 2.46 19.33 -4.52
CA ILE A 36 3.56 19.27 -5.50
C ILE A 36 4.17 17.86 -5.52
N VAL A 37 4.46 17.30 -4.34
CA VAL A 37 5.04 15.96 -4.21
C VAL A 37 4.09 14.90 -4.76
N SER A 38 2.77 14.99 -4.51
CA SER A 38 1.78 14.08 -5.10
C SER A 38 1.84 14.06 -6.62
N VAL A 39 1.84 15.23 -7.26
CA VAL A 39 1.92 15.34 -8.73
C VAL A 39 3.23 14.74 -9.25
N LEU A 40 4.36 15.04 -8.60
CA LEU A 40 5.66 14.47 -8.98
C LEU A 40 5.69 12.94 -8.84
N LEU A 41 5.07 12.38 -7.82
CA LEU A 41 4.97 10.93 -7.61
C LEU A 41 4.13 10.25 -8.71
N VAL A 42 3.00 10.86 -9.10
CA VAL A 42 2.19 10.35 -10.23
C VAL A 42 2.97 10.40 -11.54
N ILE A 43 3.70 11.49 -11.80
CA ILE A 43 4.58 11.58 -12.98
C ILE A 43 5.66 10.50 -12.94
N ALA A 44 6.29 10.28 -11.77
CA ALA A 44 7.27 9.22 -11.59
C ALA A 44 6.66 7.82 -11.84
N TYR A 45 5.42 7.58 -11.42
CA TYR A 45 4.70 6.34 -11.72
C TYR A 45 4.44 6.18 -13.23
N CYS A 46 4.00 7.23 -13.93
CA CYS A 46 3.81 7.19 -15.38
C CYS A 46 5.11 6.87 -16.13
N VAL A 47 6.23 7.48 -15.71
CA VAL A 47 7.56 7.17 -16.26
C VAL A 47 7.98 5.73 -15.94
N PHE A 48 7.68 5.25 -14.72
CA PHE A 48 7.94 3.87 -14.33
C PHE A 48 7.15 2.86 -15.18
N VAL A 49 5.84 3.08 -15.36
CA VAL A 49 4.99 2.23 -16.22
C VAL A 49 5.51 2.25 -17.66
N TRP A 50 5.87 3.42 -18.18
CA TRP A 50 6.47 3.53 -19.51
C TRP A 50 7.77 2.73 -19.64
N TYR A 51 8.65 2.82 -18.64
CA TYR A 51 9.90 2.06 -18.59
C TYR A 51 9.63 0.55 -18.55
N GLN A 52 8.66 0.10 -17.76
CA GLN A 52 8.28 -1.31 -17.65
C GLN A 52 7.71 -1.85 -18.96
N THR A 53 6.74 -1.14 -19.53
CA THR A 53 6.00 -1.54 -20.74
C THR A 53 6.80 -1.45 -22.03
N ARG A 54 7.88 -0.66 -22.09
CA ARG A 54 8.67 -0.54 -23.32
C ARG A 54 10.04 -1.22 -23.25
N THR A 55 10.72 -1.11 -22.12
CA THR A 55 12.17 -1.40 -22.03
C THR A 55 12.51 -2.72 -21.32
N HIS A 56 11.62 -3.30 -20.51
CA HIS A 56 11.91 -4.47 -19.66
C HIS A 56 10.77 -5.52 -19.66
N HIS A 57 10.21 -5.86 -20.84
CA HIS A 57 9.13 -6.86 -21.01
C HIS A 57 9.38 -8.21 -20.29
N GLY A 58 10.64 -8.63 -20.12
CA GLY A 58 10.97 -10.00 -19.69
C GLY A 58 10.56 -10.43 -18.28
N ILE A 59 10.35 -9.50 -17.32
CA ILE A 59 9.97 -9.90 -15.95
C ILE A 59 8.46 -10.04 -15.81
N TYR A 60 7.68 -9.10 -16.36
CA TYR A 60 6.22 -9.14 -16.22
C TYR A 60 5.57 -10.13 -17.18
N ASP A 61 6.09 -10.28 -18.40
CA ASP A 61 5.59 -11.32 -19.32
C ASP A 61 5.76 -12.72 -18.71
N ALA A 62 6.86 -12.97 -17.98
CA ALA A 62 7.05 -14.22 -17.27
C ALA A 62 6.03 -14.42 -16.13
N ILE A 63 5.61 -13.34 -15.44
CA ILE A 63 4.57 -13.39 -14.41
C ILE A 63 3.22 -13.74 -15.07
N PHE A 64 2.86 -13.06 -16.15
CA PHE A 64 1.60 -13.31 -16.89
C PHE A 64 1.54 -14.73 -17.48
N GLU A 65 2.61 -15.21 -18.12
CA GLU A 65 2.69 -16.58 -18.63
C GLU A 65 2.57 -17.62 -17.51
N HIS A 66 3.16 -17.34 -16.33
CA HIS A 66 3.11 -18.27 -15.21
C HIS A 66 1.75 -18.24 -14.49
N ASP A 67 1.09 -17.10 -14.37
CA ASP A 67 -0.29 -17.00 -13.87
C ASP A 67 -1.24 -17.78 -14.78
N GLU A 68 -1.10 -17.66 -16.10
CA GLU A 68 -1.83 -18.50 -17.06
C GLU A 68 -1.51 -20.00 -16.87
N GLN A 69 -0.23 -20.38 -16.67
CA GLN A 69 0.17 -21.76 -16.40
C GLN A 69 -0.31 -22.28 -15.06
N ARG A 70 -0.44 -21.43 -14.03
CA ARG A 70 -0.98 -21.78 -12.72
C ARG A 70 -2.47 -21.99 -12.78
N GLU A 71 -3.22 -21.12 -13.45
CA GLU A 71 -4.62 -21.38 -13.76
C GLU A 71 -4.77 -22.69 -14.55
N HIS A 72 -3.87 -22.95 -15.51
CA HIS A 72 -3.84 -24.21 -16.29
C HIS A 72 -3.53 -25.46 -15.45
N ASN A 73 -2.65 -25.35 -14.45
CA ASN A 73 -2.20 -26.49 -13.63
C ASN A 73 -3.10 -26.74 -12.42
N LYS A 74 -3.68 -25.69 -11.82
CA LYS A 74 -4.66 -25.79 -10.72
C LYS A 74 -6.05 -26.19 -11.25
N HIS A 75 -6.34 -25.88 -12.52
CA HIS A 75 -7.46 -26.42 -13.29
C HIS A 75 -7.00 -27.43 -14.34
N LYS A 76 -6.59 -28.61 -13.87
CA LYS A 76 -6.66 -29.85 -14.68
C LYS A 76 -8.12 -30.31 -14.91
N ASP A 77 -9.06 -29.36 -14.99
CA ASP A 77 -10.37 -29.55 -15.60
C ASP A 77 -10.34 -28.89 -16.97
N VAL A 78 -10.10 -29.75 -17.95
CA VAL A 78 -10.28 -29.53 -19.38
C VAL A 78 -11.69 -28.94 -19.60
N ASN A 79 -11.81 -27.80 -20.29
CA ASN A 79 -13.04 -27.04 -20.60
C ASN A 79 -13.56 -26.05 -19.54
N LYS A 80 -12.75 -25.08 -19.09
CA LYS A 80 -13.35 -23.82 -18.64
C LYS A 80 -13.69 -22.95 -19.85
N PRO A 81 -14.97 -22.59 -20.08
CA PRO A 81 -15.31 -21.63 -21.13
C PRO A 81 -14.61 -20.31 -20.81
N ARG A 82 -13.77 -19.84 -21.75
CA ARG A 82 -13.18 -18.51 -21.66
C ARG A 82 -14.31 -17.50 -21.81
N LEU A 83 -14.41 -16.58 -20.86
CA LEU A 83 -15.39 -15.51 -20.93
C LEU A 83 -15.15 -14.69 -22.20
N THR A 84 -16.22 -14.38 -22.90
CA THR A 84 -16.21 -13.40 -23.98
C THR A 84 -15.88 -12.03 -23.41
N LEU A 85 -15.33 -11.13 -24.24
CA LEU A 85 -14.97 -9.77 -23.81
C LEU A 85 -16.16 -9.06 -23.13
N THR A 86 -17.37 -9.27 -23.64
CA THR A 86 -18.61 -8.75 -23.05
C THR A 86 -18.89 -9.31 -21.66
N GLU A 87 -18.73 -10.62 -21.45
CA GLU A 87 -18.87 -11.24 -20.13
C GLU A 87 -17.81 -10.73 -19.15
N CYS A 88 -16.57 -10.53 -19.60
CA CYS A 88 -15.52 -9.93 -18.78
C CYS A 88 -15.87 -8.50 -18.34
N ILE A 89 -16.35 -7.66 -19.26
CA ILE A 89 -16.77 -6.28 -18.92
C ILE A 89 -17.92 -6.30 -17.92
N ILE A 90 -18.94 -7.14 -18.14
CA ILE A 90 -20.08 -7.24 -17.23
C ILE A 90 -19.63 -7.71 -15.85
N ALA A 91 -18.83 -8.77 -15.79
CA ALA A 91 -18.28 -9.29 -14.54
C ALA A 91 -17.43 -8.24 -13.81
N LEU A 92 -16.62 -7.46 -14.53
CA LEU A 92 -15.81 -6.39 -13.97
C LEU A 92 -16.67 -5.28 -13.37
N ILE A 93 -17.69 -4.82 -14.10
CA ILE A 93 -18.61 -3.78 -13.60
C ILE A 93 -19.32 -4.26 -12.33
N ILE A 94 -19.84 -5.49 -12.32
CA ILE A 94 -20.53 -6.05 -11.15
C ILE A 94 -19.55 -6.16 -9.97
N SER A 95 -18.34 -6.66 -10.21
CA SER A 95 -17.33 -6.82 -9.15
C SER A 95 -16.93 -5.47 -8.55
N ILE A 96 -16.71 -4.44 -9.38
CA ILE A 96 -16.41 -3.08 -8.93
C ILE A 96 -17.56 -2.54 -8.07
N MET A 97 -18.82 -2.73 -8.49
CA MET A 97 -19.97 -2.29 -7.68
C MET A 97 -20.01 -2.99 -6.32
N LEU A 98 -19.83 -4.30 -6.28
CA LEU A 98 -19.83 -5.07 -5.03
C LEU A 98 -18.70 -4.65 -4.09
N VAL A 99 -17.47 -4.54 -4.61
CA VAL A 99 -16.30 -4.09 -3.84
C VAL A 99 -16.51 -2.66 -3.33
N THR A 100 -17.07 -1.77 -4.15
CA THR A 100 -17.39 -0.40 -3.73
C THR A 100 -18.40 -0.38 -2.58
N PHE A 101 -19.45 -1.20 -2.65
CA PHE A 101 -20.43 -1.30 -1.58
C PHE A 101 -19.81 -1.83 -0.28
N MET A 102 -18.96 -2.86 -0.38
CA MET A 102 -18.23 -3.39 0.77
C MET A 102 -17.28 -2.36 1.37
N ALA A 103 -16.57 -1.59 0.54
CA ALA A 103 -15.64 -0.56 0.99
C ALA A 103 -16.37 0.59 1.72
N ILE A 104 -17.53 1.04 1.23
CA ILE A 104 -18.35 2.06 1.90
C ILE A 104 -18.79 1.55 3.28
N TYR A 105 -19.33 0.32 3.33
CA TYR A 105 -19.78 -0.26 4.58
C TYR A 105 -18.62 -0.46 5.57
N LEU A 106 -17.45 -0.90 5.10
CA LEU A 106 -16.26 -1.05 5.93
C LEU A 106 -15.89 0.28 6.59
N VAL A 107 -15.82 1.37 5.81
CA VAL A 107 -15.47 2.71 6.32
C VAL A 107 -16.48 3.20 7.35
N GLU A 108 -17.78 3.00 7.13
CA GLU A 108 -18.83 3.36 8.10
C GLU A 108 -18.71 2.58 9.42
N GLN A 109 -18.16 1.38 9.41
CA GLN A 109 -17.98 0.56 10.62
C GLN A 109 -16.67 0.86 11.37
N ILE A 110 -15.72 1.62 10.80
CA ILE A 110 -14.43 1.91 11.47
C ILE A 110 -14.65 2.69 12.77
N HIS A 111 -15.31 3.85 12.71
CA HIS A 111 -15.54 4.72 13.87
C HIS A 111 -16.24 4.01 15.04
N PRO A 112 -17.36 3.28 14.86
CA PRO A 112 -18.00 2.56 15.97
C PRO A 112 -17.15 1.40 16.52
N ILE A 113 -16.28 0.78 15.72
CA ILE A 113 -15.36 -0.27 16.20
C ILE A 113 -14.29 0.34 17.11
N VAL A 114 -13.65 1.43 16.68
CA VAL A 114 -12.65 2.18 17.45
C VAL A 114 -13.23 2.59 18.80
N MET A 115 -14.40 3.25 18.80
CA MET A 115 -15.04 3.76 20.01
C MET A 115 -15.52 2.67 20.98
N ARG A 116 -16.03 1.54 20.47
CA ARG A 116 -16.59 0.47 21.33
C ARG A 116 -15.56 -0.52 21.84
N HIS A 117 -14.51 -0.79 21.08
CA HIS A 117 -13.51 -1.82 21.41
C HIS A 117 -12.20 -1.22 21.94
N GLY A 118 -12.08 0.10 21.99
CA GLY A 118 -10.87 0.78 22.47
C GLY A 118 -9.65 0.46 21.61
N ILE A 119 -9.87 0.26 20.30
CA ILE A 119 -8.80 -0.03 19.34
C ILE A 119 -8.23 1.30 18.88
N SER A 120 -6.91 1.42 18.81
CA SER A 120 -6.24 2.64 18.33
C SER A 120 -6.56 2.92 16.85
N ASP A 121 -6.77 4.18 16.48
CA ASP A 121 -6.97 4.62 15.08
C ASP A 121 -5.75 4.25 14.22
N HIS A 122 -4.56 4.37 14.81
CA HIS A 122 -3.31 3.97 14.16
C HIS A 122 -3.30 2.46 13.87
N PHE A 123 -3.76 1.61 14.81
CA PHE A 123 -3.83 0.18 14.56
C PHE A 123 -4.86 -0.17 13.47
N MET A 124 -6.01 0.49 13.47
CA MET A 124 -7.04 0.31 12.46
C MET A 124 -6.51 0.67 11.07
N GLY A 125 -5.91 1.86 10.92
CA GLY A 125 -5.43 2.39 9.64
C GLY A 125 -4.13 1.77 9.14
N LEU A 126 -3.16 1.49 10.03
CA LEU A 126 -1.83 0.99 9.65
C LEU A 126 -1.79 -0.53 9.47
N ILE A 127 -2.57 -1.27 10.27
CA ILE A 127 -2.50 -2.74 10.30
C ILE A 127 -3.75 -3.36 9.71
N LEU A 128 -4.92 -3.06 10.27
CA LEU A 128 -6.12 -3.87 10.05
C LEU A 128 -6.73 -3.66 8.67
N VAL A 129 -6.93 -2.40 8.26
CA VAL A 129 -7.49 -2.06 6.94
C VAL A 129 -6.59 -2.56 5.80
N PRO A 130 -5.27 -2.26 5.77
CA PRO A 130 -4.39 -2.73 4.70
C PRO A 130 -4.26 -4.26 4.66
N LEU A 131 -4.26 -4.92 5.81
CA LEU A 131 -4.18 -6.38 5.88
C LEU A 131 -5.38 -7.05 5.19
N VAL A 132 -6.60 -6.54 5.43
CA VAL A 132 -7.82 -7.07 4.81
C VAL A 132 -7.88 -6.71 3.33
N GLU A 133 -7.55 -5.47 2.97
CA GLU A 133 -7.53 -5.02 1.57
C GLU A 133 -6.58 -5.85 0.70
N LYS A 134 -5.41 -6.18 1.25
CA LYS A 134 -4.34 -6.90 0.53
C LYS A 134 -4.29 -8.40 0.82
N ALA A 135 -5.24 -8.94 1.57
CA ALA A 135 -5.25 -10.35 1.97
C ALA A 135 -5.19 -11.31 0.77
N ALA A 136 -6.01 -11.04 -0.27
CA ALA A 136 -6.04 -11.89 -1.46
C ALA A 136 -4.70 -11.90 -2.22
N GLU A 137 -4.06 -10.72 -2.37
CA GLU A 137 -2.74 -10.59 -2.98
C GLU A 137 -1.65 -11.32 -2.17
N HIS A 138 -1.67 -11.17 -0.84
CA HIS A 138 -0.75 -11.90 0.05
C HIS A 138 -0.92 -13.42 -0.04
N LEU A 139 -2.17 -13.91 -0.09
CA LEU A 139 -2.43 -15.35 -0.24
C LEU A 139 -1.88 -15.89 -1.57
N THR A 140 -2.03 -15.14 -2.65
CA THR A 140 -1.47 -15.51 -3.96
C THR A 140 0.06 -15.53 -3.92
N ALA A 141 0.69 -14.52 -3.33
CA ALA A 141 2.16 -14.48 -3.18
C ALA A 141 2.70 -15.61 -2.30
N VAL A 142 1.99 -15.98 -1.22
CA VAL A 142 2.35 -17.14 -0.38
C VAL A 142 2.21 -18.44 -1.17
N ASP A 143 1.14 -18.60 -1.97
CA ASP A 143 0.99 -19.74 -2.85
C ASP A 143 2.17 -19.80 -3.83
N GLU A 144 2.55 -18.70 -4.47
CA GLU A 144 3.69 -18.62 -5.41
C GLU A 144 5.01 -19.00 -4.74
N ALA A 145 5.27 -18.48 -3.54
CA ALA A 145 6.46 -18.82 -2.76
C ALA A 145 6.47 -20.32 -2.38
N TRP A 146 5.31 -20.89 -2.03
CA TRP A 146 5.17 -22.33 -1.75
C TRP A 146 5.47 -23.19 -2.99
N GLY A 147 5.15 -22.68 -4.18
CA GLY A 147 5.52 -23.27 -5.46
C GLY A 147 7.00 -23.14 -5.83
N ASN A 148 7.86 -22.68 -4.91
CA ASN A 148 9.28 -22.41 -5.11
C ASN A 148 9.54 -21.30 -6.16
N GLN A 149 8.57 -20.40 -6.35
CA GLN A 149 8.63 -19.28 -7.29
C GLN A 149 8.86 -17.95 -6.54
N MET A 150 9.91 -17.89 -5.72
CA MET A 150 10.18 -16.74 -4.85
C MET A 150 10.37 -15.42 -5.61
N ASN A 151 11.02 -15.44 -6.77
CA ASN A 151 11.20 -14.23 -7.59
C ASN A 151 9.87 -13.66 -8.10
N PHE A 152 8.89 -14.53 -8.38
CA PHE A 152 7.56 -14.14 -8.81
C PHE A 152 6.77 -13.54 -7.63
N ALA A 153 6.77 -14.23 -6.49
CA ALA A 153 6.13 -13.75 -5.26
C ALA A 153 6.66 -12.36 -4.86
N LEU A 154 7.98 -12.16 -4.93
CA LEU A 154 8.62 -10.87 -4.68
C LEU A 154 8.24 -9.82 -5.73
N SER A 155 8.19 -10.18 -7.02
CA SER A 155 7.82 -9.22 -8.07
C SER A 155 6.35 -8.77 -7.94
N HIS A 156 5.45 -9.67 -7.58
CA HIS A 156 4.04 -9.39 -7.33
C HIS A 156 3.89 -8.40 -6.16
N VAL A 157 4.46 -8.73 -5.00
CA VAL A 157 4.34 -7.90 -3.79
C VAL A 157 5.03 -6.54 -3.95
N LEU A 158 6.23 -6.50 -4.55
CA LEU A 158 6.95 -5.25 -4.80
C LEU A 158 6.24 -4.38 -5.84
N GLY A 159 5.66 -4.99 -6.89
CA GLY A 159 4.87 -4.27 -7.89
C GLY A 159 3.65 -3.60 -7.28
N ALA A 160 2.86 -4.35 -6.50
CA ALA A 160 1.70 -3.83 -5.78
C ALA A 160 2.09 -2.72 -4.79
N THR A 161 3.19 -2.89 -4.05
CA THR A 161 3.71 -1.86 -3.13
C THR A 161 4.10 -0.57 -3.87
N LEU A 162 4.74 -0.69 -5.04
CA LEU A 162 5.11 0.46 -5.86
C LEU A 162 3.89 1.20 -6.39
N GLN A 163 2.86 0.47 -6.82
CA GLN A 163 1.60 1.06 -7.24
C GLN A 163 0.92 1.79 -6.09
N THR A 164 0.84 1.18 -4.90
CA THR A 164 0.25 1.85 -3.73
C THR A 164 0.99 3.13 -3.36
N ALA A 165 2.33 3.10 -3.35
CA ALA A 165 3.17 4.22 -2.95
C ALA A 165 3.22 5.37 -3.98
N LEU A 166 3.30 5.06 -5.27
CA LEU A 166 3.53 6.05 -6.32
C LEU A 166 2.25 6.48 -7.05
N LEU A 167 1.19 5.68 -6.98
CA LEU A 167 -0.09 5.97 -7.61
C LEU A 167 -1.21 6.16 -6.58
N ASN A 168 -1.55 5.12 -5.80
CA ASN A 168 -2.78 5.16 -5.00
C ASN A 168 -2.76 6.28 -3.94
N GLY A 169 -1.68 6.37 -3.15
CA GLY A 169 -1.52 7.45 -2.15
C GLY A 169 -1.60 8.85 -2.77
N PRO A 170 -0.71 9.21 -3.71
CA PRO A 170 -0.75 10.48 -4.44
C PRO A 170 -2.10 10.80 -5.09
N LEU A 171 -2.77 9.80 -5.65
CA LEU A 171 -4.08 9.96 -6.26
C LEU A 171 -5.13 10.39 -5.23
N VAL A 172 -5.13 9.82 -4.02
CA VAL A 172 -6.04 10.24 -2.94
C VAL A 172 -5.83 11.71 -2.60
N PHE A 173 -4.59 12.19 -2.52
CA PHE A 173 -4.31 13.61 -2.26
C PHE A 173 -4.77 14.54 -3.39
N ILE A 174 -4.61 14.12 -4.65
CA ILE A 174 -5.10 14.88 -5.81
C ILE A 174 -6.64 14.93 -5.81
N VAL A 175 -7.31 13.82 -5.49
CA VAL A 175 -8.77 13.77 -5.37
C VAL A 175 -9.24 14.67 -4.23
N ALA A 176 -8.61 14.60 -3.07
CA ALA A 176 -8.93 15.47 -1.92
C ALA A 176 -8.78 16.96 -2.28
N TRP A 177 -7.71 17.31 -3.02
CA TRP A 177 -7.52 18.66 -3.52
C TRP A 177 -8.66 19.11 -4.45
N GLY A 178 -9.15 18.22 -5.33
CA GLY A 178 -10.28 18.50 -6.21
C GLY A 178 -11.61 18.72 -5.48
N PHE A 179 -11.77 18.16 -4.27
CA PHE A 179 -12.93 18.36 -3.39
C PHE A 179 -12.72 19.48 -2.35
N GLU A 180 -11.67 20.30 -2.51
CA GLU A 180 -11.30 21.38 -1.57
C GLU A 180 -11.07 20.89 -0.12
N LYS A 181 -10.79 19.60 0.08
CA LYS A 181 -10.42 19.05 1.38
C LYS A 181 -8.92 19.23 1.62
N SER A 182 -8.56 19.73 2.80
CA SER A 182 -7.18 19.85 3.26
C SER A 182 -6.67 18.51 3.78
N MET A 183 -6.14 17.69 2.88
CA MET A 183 -5.43 16.45 3.22
C MET A 183 -3.95 16.62 2.84
N ASP A 184 -3.04 16.36 3.77
CA ASP A 184 -1.60 16.48 3.57
C ASP A 184 -0.89 15.12 3.66
N ILE A 185 0.32 15.04 3.08
CA ILE A 185 1.19 13.85 3.16
C ILE A 185 2.04 13.92 4.43
N VAL A 186 1.47 14.34 5.56
CA VAL A 186 2.20 14.38 6.83
C VAL A 186 1.92 13.10 7.57
N PHE A 187 2.86 12.17 7.43
CA PHE A 187 2.91 11.00 8.29
C PHE A 187 3.43 11.39 9.67
N GLU A 188 2.91 10.74 10.71
CA GLU A 188 3.48 10.88 12.03
C GLU A 188 4.93 10.37 12.06
N VAL A 189 5.74 10.91 12.98
CA VAL A 189 7.16 10.53 13.08
C VAL A 189 7.32 9.02 13.27
N PHE A 190 6.41 8.41 14.03
CA PHE A 190 6.36 6.97 14.23
C PHE A 190 6.22 6.22 12.90
N ASP A 191 5.27 6.61 12.05
CA ASP A 191 5.01 5.97 10.76
C ASP A 191 6.19 6.13 9.80
N VAL A 192 6.81 7.31 9.76
CA VAL A 192 8.00 7.56 8.93
C VAL A 192 9.16 6.67 9.37
N CYS A 193 9.40 6.56 10.68
CA CYS A 193 10.44 5.69 11.22
C CYS A 193 10.17 4.22 10.88
N MET A 194 8.95 3.74 11.06
CA MET A 194 8.57 2.36 10.74
C MET A 194 8.69 2.07 9.24
N LEU A 195 8.28 3.01 8.39
CA LEU A 195 8.43 2.89 6.94
C LEU A 195 9.89 2.77 6.53
N ILE A 196 10.79 3.60 7.07
CA ILE A 196 12.22 3.54 6.78
C ILE A 196 12.80 2.19 7.25
N LEU A 197 12.47 1.74 8.46
CA LEU A 197 12.91 0.45 8.98
C LEU A 197 12.41 -0.74 8.14
N ALA A 198 11.16 -0.67 7.65
CA ALA A 198 10.61 -1.68 6.76
C ALA A 198 11.37 -1.71 5.41
N ILE A 199 11.63 -0.54 4.81
CA ILE A 199 12.39 -0.44 3.55
C ILE A 199 13.80 -0.97 3.73
N MET A 200 14.48 -0.65 4.83
CA MET A 200 15.82 -1.15 5.13
C MET A 200 15.82 -2.68 5.32
N THR A 201 14.86 -3.21 6.07
CA THR A 201 14.73 -4.65 6.32
C THR A 201 14.50 -5.41 5.01
N VAL A 202 13.51 -4.97 4.21
CA VAL A 202 13.21 -5.60 2.91
C VAL A 202 14.37 -5.42 1.93
N GLY A 203 15.00 -4.24 1.91
CA GLY A 203 16.15 -3.96 1.04
C GLY A 203 17.35 -4.86 1.33
N ASN A 204 17.63 -5.13 2.61
CA ASN A 204 18.67 -6.09 3.00
C ASN A 204 18.31 -7.52 2.58
N PHE A 205 17.05 -7.93 2.80
CA PHE A 205 16.58 -9.26 2.40
C PHE A 205 16.71 -9.49 0.88
N LEU A 206 16.34 -8.50 0.06
CA LEU A 206 16.48 -8.56 -1.39
C LEU A 206 17.95 -8.63 -1.85
N ARG A 207 18.87 -8.05 -1.08
CA ARG A 207 20.31 -8.06 -1.38
C ARG A 207 20.94 -9.42 -1.12
N ASP A 208 20.46 -10.15 -0.13
CA ASP A 208 21.00 -11.45 0.27
C ASP A 208 20.67 -12.58 -0.74
N GLN A 209 19.72 -12.34 -1.67
CA GLN A 209 19.34 -13.21 -2.80
C GLN A 209 18.99 -14.67 -2.45
N LYS A 210 18.84 -14.98 -1.16
CA LYS A 210 18.44 -16.28 -0.62
C LYS A 210 17.37 -16.01 0.42
N SER A 211 16.35 -16.87 0.45
CA SER A 211 15.30 -16.82 1.45
C SER A 211 15.45 -17.98 2.41
N ASN A 212 15.49 -17.68 3.71
CA ASN A 212 15.47 -18.69 4.77
C ASN A 212 14.19 -18.57 5.61
N TYR A 213 13.68 -19.69 6.10
CA TYR A 213 12.51 -19.70 6.98
C TYR A 213 12.73 -18.85 8.24
N LEU A 214 13.98 -18.81 8.75
CA LEU A 214 14.33 -18.01 9.92
C LEU A 214 14.18 -16.50 9.63
N GLU A 215 14.66 -16.05 8.48
CA GLU A 215 14.54 -14.65 8.07
C GLU A 215 13.07 -14.28 7.86
N GLY A 216 12.29 -15.15 7.21
CA GLY A 216 10.85 -14.98 7.04
C GLY A 216 10.12 -14.88 8.39
N PHE A 217 10.45 -15.77 9.34
CA PHE A 217 9.87 -15.72 10.69
C PHE A 217 10.23 -14.43 11.43
N LEU A 218 11.48 -13.98 11.35
CA LEU A 218 11.90 -12.69 11.93
C LEU A 218 11.14 -11.51 11.32
N CYS A 219 10.91 -11.50 10.00
CA CYS A 219 10.09 -10.47 9.36
C CYS A 219 8.65 -10.46 9.89
N VAL A 220 8.04 -11.63 10.11
CA VAL A 220 6.70 -11.73 10.73
C VAL A 220 6.72 -11.20 12.17
N ILE A 221 7.74 -11.54 12.97
CA ILE A 221 7.87 -11.02 14.34
C ILE A 221 8.02 -9.50 14.35
N VAL A 222 8.80 -8.92 13.43
CA VAL A 222 8.93 -7.46 13.30
C VAL A 222 7.59 -6.83 12.93
N TYR A 223 6.85 -7.40 11.97
CA TYR A 223 5.52 -6.91 11.60
C TYR A 223 4.53 -6.97 12.78
N LEU A 224 4.53 -8.07 13.55
CA LEU A 224 3.70 -8.19 14.75
C LEU A 224 4.11 -7.19 15.83
N ALA A 225 5.40 -6.94 16.03
CA ALA A 225 5.90 -5.95 16.97
C ALA A 225 5.45 -4.53 16.59
N ILE A 226 5.48 -4.18 15.29
CA ILE A 226 4.93 -2.92 14.78
C ILE A 226 3.42 -2.86 15.05
N GLY A 227 2.69 -3.94 14.82
CA GLY A 227 1.25 -4.00 15.10
C GLY A 227 0.93 -3.81 16.58
N VAL A 228 1.70 -4.41 17.48
CA VAL A 228 1.56 -4.17 18.93
C VAL A 228 1.87 -2.72 19.28
N ALA A 229 2.93 -2.13 18.72
CA ALA A 229 3.27 -0.73 18.94
C ALA A 229 2.15 0.22 18.46
N ALA A 230 1.58 -0.05 17.28
CA ALA A 230 0.45 0.70 16.74
C ALA A 230 -0.83 0.55 17.59
N PHE A 231 -1.05 -0.62 18.21
CA PHE A 231 -2.18 -0.83 19.11
C PHE A 231 -2.11 0.01 20.38
N TYR A 232 -0.92 0.21 20.92
CA TYR A 232 -0.69 1.06 22.11
C TYR A 232 -0.39 2.52 21.76
N TYR A 233 -0.44 2.89 20.49
CA TYR A 233 -0.23 4.27 20.08
C TYR A 233 -1.43 5.12 20.51
N PRO A 234 -1.21 6.24 21.22
CA PRO A 234 -2.31 7.04 21.73
C PRO A 234 -3.13 7.58 20.57
N ASN A 235 -4.46 7.48 20.70
CA ASN A 235 -5.35 8.21 19.80
C ASN A 235 -5.15 9.71 20.05
N SER A 236 -5.11 10.50 18.97
CA SER A 236 -5.08 11.95 19.11
C SER A 236 -6.35 12.38 19.85
N GLU A 237 -6.18 13.09 20.97
CA GLU A 237 -7.29 13.74 21.67
C GLU A 237 -7.88 14.81 20.73
N GLY A 238 -8.94 14.48 19.98
CA GLY A 238 -9.46 15.40 18.96
C GLY A 238 -10.82 15.13 18.31
N GLU A 239 -11.54 14.05 18.62
CA GLU A 239 -12.90 13.83 18.08
C GLU A 239 -13.94 13.39 19.13
N ASP A 240 -13.69 13.67 20.42
CA ASP A 240 -14.69 13.47 21.49
C ASP A 240 -15.62 14.69 21.70
N GLU A 241 -15.50 15.77 20.92
CA GLU A 241 -16.45 16.89 20.97
C GLU A 241 -16.74 17.46 19.56
N HIS A 242 -17.73 16.89 18.85
CA HIS A 242 -18.94 17.58 18.34
C HIS A 242 -19.80 16.70 17.43
#